data_AF-A0A2T7SY08-F1
#
_entry.id   AF-A0A2T7SY08-F1
#
_cell.length_a   1.000
_cell.length_b   1.000
_cell.length_c   1.000
_cell.angle_alpha   90.00
_cell.angle_beta   90.00
_cell.angle_gamma   90.00
#
_symmetry.space_group_name_H-M   'P 1'
#
loop_
_entity.id
_entity.type
_entity.pdbx_description
1 polymer ?
#
loop_
_entity_poly.entity_id
_entity_poly.type
_entity_poly.pdbx_seq_one_letter_code
_entity_poly.pdbx_strand_id
1 'polypeptide(L)'
;MKINEFTSKLNTYIATVRVVLRDGSTTARTMIAADTLQQARAISTRTYGDGNVLNINQVFAEDEEMTEATKTLSSQELQVQSLAKKAEGYKQQEKALKARQQMAKAQQNLMKASRGVSAS
;
A
#
# COMPACT_ATOMS: atom_id res chain seq x y z
N MET A 1 -21.79 15.95 -37.08
CA MET A 1 -21.82 16.30 -35.64
C MET A 1 -20.83 15.41 -34.92
N LYS A 2 -19.90 15.97 -34.12
CA LYS A 2 -19.03 15.18 -33.25
C LYS A 2 -19.73 15.05 -31.91
N ILE A 3 -20.15 13.84 -31.56
CA ILE A 3 -20.66 13.53 -30.23
C ILE A 3 -19.44 13.16 -29.40
N ASN A 4 -19.01 14.03 -28.50
CA ASN A 4 -18.00 13.69 -27.50
C ASN A 4 -18.73 12.92 -26.40
N GLU A 5 -18.49 11.61 -26.35
CA GLU A 5 -18.94 10.76 -25.27
C GLU A 5 -18.12 11.11 -24.01
N PHE A 6 -18.70 11.91 -23.13
CA PHE A 6 -18.15 12.13 -21.79
C PHE A 6 -18.52 10.92 -20.93
N THR A 7 -17.70 9.88 -20.98
CA THR A 7 -17.73 8.81 -19.97
C THR A 7 -17.17 9.39 -18.67
N SER A 8 -18.00 10.14 -17.93
CA SER A 8 -17.71 10.51 -16.55
C SER A 8 -17.94 9.29 -15.68
N LYS A 9 -16.88 8.78 -15.04
CA LYS A 9 -17.02 7.72 -14.04
C LYS A 9 -17.74 8.32 -12.82
N LEU A 10 -18.76 7.63 -12.32
CA LEU A 10 -19.46 8.03 -11.10
C LEU A 10 -18.48 8.05 -9.91
N ASN A 11 -18.53 9.11 -9.12
CA ASN A 11 -17.78 9.18 -7.87
C ASN A 11 -18.57 8.49 -6.76
N THR A 12 -17.85 7.73 -5.92
CA THR A 12 -18.44 7.10 -4.73
C THR A 12 -18.32 8.02 -3.53
N TYR A 13 -19.42 8.23 -2.82
CA TYR A 13 -19.49 9.01 -1.59
C TYR A 13 -19.96 8.11 -0.45
N ILE A 14 -19.37 8.27 0.74
CA ILE A 14 -19.88 7.67 1.97
C ILE A 14 -20.64 8.74 2.75
N ALA A 15 -21.92 8.48 2.98
CA ALA A 15 -22.78 9.29 3.84
C ALA A 15 -22.93 8.62 5.21
N THR A 16 -22.79 9.40 6.28
CA THR A 16 -23.17 9.00 7.64
C THR A 16 -24.56 9.53 7.91
N VAL A 17 -25.51 8.63 8.17
CA VAL A 17 -26.92 8.96 8.38
C VAL A 17 -27.41 8.47 9.73
N ARG A 18 -28.32 9.22 10.34
CA ARG A 18 -29.05 8.82 11.54
C ARG A 18 -30.33 8.10 11.10
N VAL A 19 -30.45 6.84 11.48
CA VAL A 19 -31.63 6.01 11.29
C VAL A 19 -32.44 6.03 12.57
N VAL A 20 -33.65 6.58 12.52
CA VAL A 20 -34.59 6.59 13.65
C VAL A 20 -35.52 5.38 13.51
N LEU A 21 -35.52 4.52 14.52
CA LEU A 21 -36.41 3.36 14.66
C LEU A 21 -37.45 3.66 15.76
N ARG A 22 -38.43 2.77 15.94
CA ARG A 22 -39.49 2.94 16.95
C ARG A 22 -38.94 3.10 18.37
N ASP A 23 -37.87 2.38 18.69
CA ASP A 23 -37.35 2.26 20.06
C ASP A 23 -35.97 2.94 20.25
N GLY A 24 -35.50 3.72 19.27
CA GLY A 24 -34.21 4.40 19.37
C GLY A 24 -33.71 5.01 18.07
N SER A 25 -32.47 5.51 18.08
CA SER A 25 -31.79 5.95 16.87
C SER A 25 -30.38 5.39 16.77
N THR A 26 -29.99 4.95 15.58
CA THR A 26 -28.69 4.37 15.28
C THR A 26 -28.05 5.14 14.14
N THR A 27 -26.73 5.25 14.12
CA THR A 27 -26.00 5.83 12.98
C THR A 27 -25.56 4.71 12.03
N ALA A 28 -25.72 4.94 10.73
CA ALA A 28 -25.31 4.01 9.69
C ALA A 28 -24.47 4.75 8.64
N ARG A 29 -23.52 4.04 8.03
CA ARG A 29 -22.76 4.52 6.87
C ARG A 29 -23.28 3.85 5.61
N THR A 30 -23.45 4.62 4.55
CA THR A 30 -23.97 4.13 3.27
C THR A 30 -23.18 4.71 2.11
N MET A 31 -23.12 3.97 1.00
CA MET A 31 -22.41 4.36 -0.21
C MET A 31 -23.38 4.90 -1.25
N ILE A 32 -22.98 5.98 -1.93
CA ILE A 32 -23.80 6.69 -2.92
C ILE A 32 -22.92 7.02 -4.11
N ALA A 33 -23.33 6.59 -5.30
CA ALA A 33 -22.68 6.95 -6.55
C ALA A 33 -23.32 8.23 -7.12
N ALA A 34 -22.52 9.25 -7.40
CA ALA A 34 -22.98 10.51 -7.99
C ALA A 34 -21.86 11.22 -8.76
N ASP A 35 -22.19 12.14 -9.66
CA ASP A 35 -21.16 12.92 -10.37
C ASP A 35 -20.50 13.95 -9.47
N THR A 36 -21.27 14.55 -8.54
CA THR A 36 -20.79 15.61 -7.65
C THR A 36 -21.26 15.42 -6.21
N LEU A 37 -20.55 16.04 -5.26
CA LEU A 37 -20.93 16.05 -3.85
C LEU A 37 -22.31 16.66 -3.61
N GLN A 38 -22.69 17.68 -4.39
CA GLN A 38 -24.01 18.30 -4.28
C GLN A 38 -25.12 17.34 -4.69
N GLN A 39 -24.92 16.55 -5.75
CA GLN A 39 -25.88 15.51 -6.14
C GLN A 39 -25.94 14.39 -5.11
N ALA A 40 -24.80 13.93 -4.59
CA ALA A 40 -24.77 12.94 -3.51
C ALA A 40 -25.53 13.42 -2.27
N ARG A 41 -25.39 14.70 -1.91
CA ARG A 41 -26.17 15.34 -0.84
C ARG A 41 -27.65 15.40 -1.15
N ALA A 42 -28.04 15.81 -2.35
CA ALA A 42 -29.44 15.87 -2.74
C ALA A 42 -30.11 14.48 -2.67
N ILE A 43 -29.43 13.43 -3.15
CA ILE A 43 -29.89 12.03 -3.07
C ILE A 43 -30.02 11.59 -1.60
N SER A 44 -28.99 11.85 -0.78
CA SER A 44 -28.98 11.50 0.64
C SER A 44 -30.11 12.19 1.41
N THR A 45 -30.24 13.50 1.26
CA THR A 45 -31.26 14.31 1.92
C THR A 45 -32.66 13.88 1.48
N ARG A 46 -32.86 13.56 0.20
CA ARG A 46 -34.15 13.06 -0.29
C ARG A 46 -34.50 11.68 0.26
N THR A 47 -33.51 10.81 0.45
CA THR A 47 -33.71 9.42 0.88
C THR A 47 -33.87 9.31 2.40
N TYR A 48 -33.02 10.01 3.17
CA TYR A 48 -32.93 9.88 4.62
C TYR A 48 -33.57 11.06 5.37
N GLY A 49 -33.79 12.19 4.71
CA GLY A 49 -34.28 13.44 5.33
C GLY A 49 -33.13 14.38 5.72
N ASP A 50 -33.39 15.69 5.66
CA ASP A 50 -32.37 16.74 5.84
C ASP A 50 -31.69 16.70 7.22
N GLY A 51 -32.47 16.49 8.28
CA GLY A 51 -31.94 16.37 9.65
C GLY A 51 -31.25 15.04 9.97
N ASN A 52 -31.28 14.07 9.05
CA ASN A 52 -30.74 12.74 9.28
C ASN A 52 -29.41 12.50 8.55
N VAL A 53 -28.97 13.41 7.68
CA VAL A 53 -27.67 13.30 7.01
C VAL A 53 -26.63 14.07 7.82
N LEU A 54 -25.74 13.35 8.51
CA LEU A 54 -24.75 13.95 9.40
C LEU A 54 -23.48 14.39 8.65
N ASN A 55 -23.03 13.57 7.70
CA ASN A 55 -21.82 13.87 6.93
C ASN A 55 -21.84 13.15 5.57
N ILE A 56 -21.14 13.70 4.58
CA ILE A 56 -20.90 13.07 3.27
C ILE A 56 -19.46 13.35 2.84
N ASN A 57 -18.68 12.29 2.64
CA ASN A 57 -17.29 12.37 2.17
C ASN A 57 -17.13 11.61 0.86
N GLN A 58 -16.33 12.14 -0.07
CA GLN A 58 -15.94 11.42 -1.28
C GLN A 58 -14.93 10.33 -0.92
N VAL A 59 -15.15 9.14 -1.47
CA VAL A 59 -14.15 8.07 -1.45
C VAL A 59 -13.38 8.16 -2.74
N PHE A 60 -12.11 8.53 -2.64
CA PHE A 60 -11.18 8.34 -3.74
C PHE A 60 -10.80 6.86 -3.72
N ALA A 61 -11.13 6.16 -4.81
CA ALA A 61 -10.73 4.77 -5.00
C ALA A 61 -9.22 4.73 -5.26
N GLU A 62 -8.44 4.94 -4.20
CA GLU A 62 -7.11 4.37 -4.05
C GLU A 62 -7.33 3.14 -3.17
N ASP A 63 -7.46 1.99 -3.82
CA ASP A 63 -7.66 0.66 -3.24
C ASP A 63 -9.05 0.39 -2.63
N GLU A 64 -9.81 -0.44 -3.35
CA GLU A 64 -11.08 -1.07 -2.95
C GLU A 64 -10.86 -2.15 -1.86
N GLU A 65 -10.00 -1.87 -0.87
CA GLU A 65 -9.65 -2.80 0.21
C GLU A 65 -9.40 -2.03 1.53
N MET A 66 -10.42 -1.31 2.01
CA MET A 66 -10.43 -0.75 3.36
C MET A 66 -11.68 -1.18 4.13
N THR A 67 -11.76 -2.47 4.42
CA THR A 67 -12.45 -2.97 5.62
C THR A 67 -11.43 -3.19 6.72
N GLU A 68 -11.45 -2.32 7.73
CA GLU A 68 -10.94 -2.43 9.10
C GLU A 68 -10.04 -3.64 9.50
N ALA A 69 -8.90 -3.84 8.85
CA ALA A 69 -7.83 -4.66 9.40
C ALA A 69 -6.49 -4.08 9.02
N THR A 70 -5.66 -3.87 10.04
CA THR A 70 -4.20 -3.83 10.02
C THR A 70 -3.63 -4.28 8.68
N LYS A 71 -2.95 -3.38 7.95
CA LYS A 71 -2.28 -3.66 6.67
C LYS A 71 -1.17 -4.70 6.86
N THR A 72 -1.55 -5.97 6.97
CA THR A 72 -0.68 -7.10 6.73
C THR A 72 -0.58 -7.22 5.22
N LEU A 73 0.55 -6.77 4.67
CA LEU A 73 0.97 -7.07 3.31
C LEU A 73 0.53 -8.51 2.96
N SER A 74 -0.10 -8.70 1.80
CA SER A 74 -0.59 -10.00 1.35
C SER A 74 0.48 -11.08 1.59
N SER A 75 0.08 -12.24 2.10
CA SER A 75 1.03 -13.33 2.42
C SER A 75 1.94 -13.70 1.25
N GLN A 76 1.50 -13.43 0.01
CA GLN A 76 2.28 -13.61 -1.21
C GLN A 76 3.35 -12.51 -1.38
N GLU A 77 3.03 -11.24 -1.12
CA GLU A 77 3.98 -10.14 -1.17
C GLU A 77 4.99 -10.18 -0.01
N LEU A 78 4.57 -10.61 1.19
CA LEU A 78 5.48 -10.90 2.30
C LEU A 78 6.45 -12.05 1.97
N GLN A 79 5.97 -13.09 1.26
CA GLN A 79 6.85 -14.15 0.79
C GLN A 79 7.85 -13.65 -0.24
N VAL A 80 7.41 -12.87 -1.24
CA VAL A 80 8.32 -12.30 -2.25
C VAL A 80 9.34 -11.34 -1.60
N GLN A 81 8.91 -10.49 -0.66
CA GLN A 81 9.81 -9.56 0.03
C GLN A 81 10.78 -10.29 0.97
N SER A 82 10.34 -11.33 1.67
CA SER A 82 11.23 -12.14 2.52
C SER A 82 12.22 -12.97 1.72
N LEU A 83 11.82 -13.49 0.55
CA LEU A 83 12.72 -14.15 -0.39
C LEU A 83 13.73 -13.16 -0.98
N ALA A 84 13.30 -11.94 -1.34
CA ALA A 84 14.19 -10.89 -1.84
C ALA A 84 15.25 -10.49 -0.79
N LYS A 85 14.83 -10.25 0.46
CA LYS A 85 15.77 -9.94 1.58
C LYS A 85 16.75 -11.08 1.83
N LYS A 86 16.31 -12.35 1.76
CA LYS A 86 17.20 -13.50 1.88
C LYS A 86 18.24 -13.54 0.75
N ALA A 87 17.82 -13.28 -0.50
CA ALA A 87 18.72 -13.27 -1.65
C ALA A 87 19.80 -12.19 -1.55
N GLU A 88 19.47 -10.99 -1.05
CA GLU A 88 20.45 -9.93 -0.82
C GLU A 88 21.49 -10.32 0.25
N GLY A 89 21.05 -10.97 1.34
CA GLY A 89 21.95 -11.49 2.37
C GLY A 89 22.94 -12.52 1.84
N TYR A 90 22.49 -13.47 1.01
CA TYR A 90 23.39 -14.45 0.39
C TYR A 90 24.42 -13.82 -0.55
N LYS A 91 24.02 -12.82 -1.36
CA LYS A 91 24.96 -12.08 -2.23
C LYS A 91 26.02 -11.33 -1.43
N GLN A 92 25.65 -10.75 -0.28
CA GLN A 92 26.60 -10.07 0.60
C GLN A 92 27.58 -11.07 1.25
N GLN A 93 27.08 -12.23 1.69
CA GLN A 93 27.94 -13.30 2.24
C GLN A 93 28.93 -13.83 1.21
N GLU A 94 28.50 -14.07 -0.03
CA GLU A 94 29.38 -14.53 -1.11
C GLU A 94 30.49 -13.50 -1.41
N LYS A 95 30.14 -12.21 -1.50
CA LYS A 95 31.12 -11.13 -1.66
C LYS A 95 32.12 -11.10 -0.50
N ALA A 96 31.66 -11.24 0.74
CA ALA A 96 32.53 -11.26 1.91
C ALA A 96 33.48 -12.47 1.92
N LEU A 97 33.00 -13.65 1.53
CA LEU A 97 33.83 -14.86 1.40
C LEU A 97 34.87 -14.70 0.29
N LYS A 98 34.47 -14.18 -0.87
CA LYS A 98 35.39 -13.93 -1.98
C LYS A 98 36.46 -12.90 -1.61
N ALA A 99 36.09 -11.83 -0.91
CA ALA A 99 37.04 -10.84 -0.39
C ALA A 99 38.01 -11.46 0.63
N ARG A 100 37.53 -12.31 1.54
CA ARG A 100 38.40 -13.06 2.48
C ARG A 100 39.37 -13.99 1.78
N GLN A 101 38.92 -14.73 0.77
CA GLN A 101 39.79 -15.60 -0.02
C GLN A 101 40.86 -14.80 -0.77
N GLN A 102 40.49 -13.67 -1.37
CA GLN A 102 41.44 -12.79 -2.04
C GLN A 102 42.45 -12.19 -1.06
N MET A 103 42.01 -11.76 0.12
CA MET A 103 42.87 -11.24 1.18
C MET A 103 43.84 -12.32 1.68
N ALA A 104 43.38 -13.56 1.90
CA ALA A 104 44.23 -14.67 2.30
C ALA A 104 45.29 -15.00 1.22
N LYS A 105 44.89 -15.00 -0.06
CA LYS A 105 45.84 -15.17 -1.19
C LYS A 105 46.84 -14.01 -1.26
N ALA A 106 46.39 -12.76 -1.06
CA ALA A 106 47.26 -11.59 -1.03
C ALA A 106 48.26 -11.63 0.14
N GLN A 107 47.82 -12.06 1.33
CA GLN A 107 48.69 -12.26 2.49
C GLN A 107 49.73 -13.35 2.24
N GLN A 108 49.34 -14.49 1.63
CA GLN A 108 50.29 -15.52 1.24
C GLN A 108 51.30 -15.03 0.20
N ASN A 109 50.86 -14.26 -0.79
CA ASN A 109 51.75 -13.68 -1.79
C ASN A 109 52.71 -12.66 -1.19
N LEU A 110 52.24 -11.82 -0.24
CA LEU A 110 53.10 -10.91 0.52
C LEU A 110 54.12 -11.66 1.38
N MET A 111 53.73 -12.76 2.05
CA MET A 111 54.66 -13.58 2.82
C MET A 111 55.67 -14.31 1.94
N LYS A 112 55.30 -14.74 0.74
CA LYS A 112 56.23 -15.33 -0.23
C LYS A 112 57.20 -14.27 -0.79
N ALA A 113 56.69 -13.08 -1.09
CA ALA A 113 57.52 -11.96 -1.56
C ALA A 113 58.46 -11.45 -0.46
N SER A 114 58.01 -11.36 0.79
CA SER A 114 58.87 -10.95 1.91
C SER A 114 59.95 -11.99 2.24
N ARG A 115 59.64 -13.29 2.09
CA ARG A 115 60.66 -14.34 2.16
C ARG A 115 61.68 -14.28 1.01
N GLY A 116 61.30 -13.77 -0.15
CA GLY A 116 62.21 -13.54 -1.28
C GLY A 116 63.11 -12.31 -1.12
N VAL A 117 62.67 -11.28 -0.37
CA VAL A 117 63.45 -10.06 -0.10
C VAL A 117 64.45 -10.22 1.07
N SER A 118 64.26 -11.23 1.93
CA SER A 118 65.15 -11.51 3.07
C SER A 118 66.37 -12.40 2.73
N ALA A 119 66.56 -12.80 1.46
CA ALA A 119 67.62 -13.71 1.03
C ALA A 119 68.46 -13.14 -0.14
N SER A 120 68.71 -11.83 -0.15
CA SER A 120 69.66 -11.18 -1.05
C SER A 120 70.54 -10.20 -0.30
#